data_AF-A0A951V2W7-F1
#
_entry.id   AF-A0A951V2W7-F1
#
_cell.length_a   1.000
_cell.length_b   1.000
_cell.length_c   1.000
_cell.angle_alpha   90.00
_cell.angle_beta   90.00
_cell.angle_gamma   90.00
#
_symmetry.space_group_name_H-M   'P 1'
#
loop_
_entity.id
_entity.type
_entity.pdbx_description
1 polymer ?
#
loop_
_entity_poly.entity_id
_entity_poly.type
_entity_poly.pdbx_seq_one_letter_code
_entity_poly.pdbx_strand_id
1 'polypeptide(L)'
;MKKDFRFNGDRPEDIFEAITVMAKRARQINQKRNEEYPIQNMMDPESDEDPGYDIDFNTFEKPASMAMEEYEEAKIAFKYEEEKISKA
;
A
#
# COMPACT_ATOMS: atom_id res chain seq x y z
N MET A 1 4.32 21.03 4.73
CA MET A 1 3.42 20.79 5.89
C MET A 1 3.15 19.30 5.97
N LYS A 2 3.39 18.66 7.13
CA LYS A 2 2.99 17.24 7.32
C LYS A 2 1.47 17.21 7.32
N LYS A 3 0.84 16.62 6.30
CA LYS A 3 -0.60 16.35 6.32
C LYS A 3 -0.85 15.45 7.53
N ASP A 4 -1.64 15.92 8.49
CA ASP A 4 -2.10 15.06 9.58
C ASP A 4 -2.91 13.91 8.97
N PHE A 5 -2.46 12.69 9.25
CA PHE A 5 -3.06 11.46 8.74
C PHE A 5 -4.31 11.15 9.55
N ARG A 6 -5.44 11.74 9.15
CA ARG A 6 -6.73 11.52 9.77
C ARG A 6 -7.72 11.09 8.71
N PHE A 7 -8.42 10.00 9.02
CA PHE A 7 -9.53 9.52 8.22
C PHE A 7 -10.67 10.54 8.29
N ASN A 8 -11.18 11.01 7.15
CA ASN A 8 -12.25 12.01 7.07
C ASN A 8 -13.59 11.45 6.52
N GLY A 9 -13.64 10.16 6.19
CA GLY A 9 -14.86 9.50 5.70
C GLY A 9 -15.82 9.07 6.82
N ASP A 10 -16.97 8.50 6.42
CA ASP A 10 -17.88 7.84 7.35
C ASP A 10 -17.17 6.67 8.03
N ARG A 11 -17.34 6.56 9.35
CA ARG A 11 -16.70 5.49 10.11
C ARG A 11 -17.21 4.14 9.59
N PRO A 12 -16.30 3.20 9.27
CA PRO A 12 -16.69 1.89 8.80
C PRO A 12 -17.48 1.15 9.88
N GLU A 13 -18.45 0.36 9.45
CA GLU A 13 -19.26 -0.49 10.34
C GLU A 13 -18.39 -1.55 11.04
N ASP A 14 -17.42 -2.11 10.31
CA ASP A 14 -16.36 -2.97 10.85
C ASP A 14 -14.97 -2.34 10.62
N ILE A 15 -14.38 -1.85 11.70
CA ILE A 15 -13.04 -1.25 11.68
C ILE A 15 -11.94 -2.25 11.28
N PHE A 16 -12.09 -3.54 11.59
CA PHE A 16 -11.10 -4.55 11.24
C PHE A 16 -11.18 -4.93 9.76
N GLU A 17 -12.38 -4.95 9.20
CA GLU A 17 -12.58 -5.08 7.75
C GLU A 17 -11.90 -3.91 7.03
N ALA A 18 -12.20 -2.68 7.44
CA ALA A 18 -11.60 -1.48 6.85
C ALA A 18 -10.07 -1.51 6.91
N ILE A 19 -9.50 -1.83 8.07
CA ILE A 19 -8.04 -1.98 8.24
C ILE A 19 -7.50 -3.06 7.28
N THR A 20 -8.19 -4.19 7.16
CA THR A 20 -7.76 -5.29 6.29
C THR A 20 -7.78 -4.89 4.82
N VAL A 21 -8.84 -4.21 4.37
CA VAL A 21 -8.99 -3.72 3.00
C VAL A 21 -7.89 -2.70 2.69
N MET A 22 -7.72 -1.69 3.55
CA MET A 22 -6.70 -0.65 3.38
C MET A 22 -5.28 -1.22 3.40
N ALA A 23 -4.98 -2.17 4.29
CA ALA A 23 -3.67 -2.83 4.36
C ALA A 23 -3.37 -3.65 3.10
N LYS A 24 -4.35 -4.41 2.60
CA LYS A 24 -4.21 -5.15 1.33
C LYS A 24 -3.99 -4.19 0.16
N ARG A 25 -4.71 -3.07 0.12
CA ARG A 25 -4.56 -2.07 -0.94
C ARG A 25 -3.21 -1.37 -0.89
N ALA A 26 -2.73 -0.99 0.29
CA ALA A 26 -1.40 -0.42 0.47
C ALA A 26 -0.29 -1.35 -0.03
N ARG A 27 -0.44 -2.68 0.14
CA ARG A 27 0.50 -3.67 -0.41
C ARG A 27 0.49 -3.70 -1.94
N GLN A 28 -0.69 -3.65 -2.57
CA GLN A 28 -0.80 -3.60 -4.04
C GLN A 28 -0.11 -2.36 -4.62
N ILE A 29 -0.32 -1.20 -3.98
CA ILE A 29 0.34 0.04 -4.33
C ILE A 29 1.86 -0.09 -4.22
N ASN A 30 2.34 -0.65 -3.11
CA ASN A 30 3.78 -0.82 -2.89
C ASN A 30 4.40 -1.79 -3.88
N GLN A 31 3.69 -2.87 -4.22
CA GLN A 31 4.10 -3.81 -5.25
C GLN A 31 4.25 -3.11 -6.60
N LYS A 32 3.25 -2.32 -7.02
CA LYS A 32 3.32 -1.55 -8.27
C LYS A 32 4.52 -0.59 -8.30
N ARG A 33 4.81 0.08 -7.17
CA ARG A 33 6.00 0.94 -7.06
C ARG A 33 7.30 0.17 -7.20
N ASN A 34 7.39 -1.02 -6.62
CA ASN A 34 8.56 -1.88 -6.77
C ASN A 34 8.71 -2.40 -8.21
N GLU A 35 7.61 -2.58 -8.95
CA GLU A 35 7.64 -2.94 -10.37
C GLU A 35 8.09 -1.75 -11.24
N GLU A 36 7.67 -0.52 -10.91
CA GLU A 36 8.06 0.72 -11.60
C GLU A 36 9.50 1.15 -11.28
N TYR A 37 9.94 0.94 -10.04
CA TYR A 37 11.25 1.29 -9.51
C TYR A 37 11.87 0.05 -8.85
N PRO A 38 12.29 -0.94 -9.66
CA PRO A 38 12.89 -2.15 -9.12
C PRO A 38 14.18 -1.79 -8.40
N ILE A 39 14.20 -2.06 -7.09
CA ILE A 39 15.44 -2.01 -6.32
C ILE A 39 16.34 -3.09 -6.94
N GLN A 40 17.40 -2.69 -7.62
CA GLN A 40 18.39 -3.61 -8.16
C GLN A 40 19.01 -4.41 -7.01
N ASN A 41 18.52 -5.63 -6.79
CA ASN A 41 18.98 -6.57 -5.77
C ASN A 41 20.33 -7.21 -6.12
N MET A 42 21.30 -6.45 -6.62
CA MET A 42 22.69 -6.87 -6.78
C MET A 42 23.67 -5.74 -6.48
N MET A 43 23.47 -5.01 -5.38
CA MET A 43 24.59 -4.31 -4.78
C MET A 43 25.18 -5.18 -3.70
N ASP A 44 26.45 -5.51 -3.87
CA ASP A 44 27.31 -6.06 -2.84
C ASP A 44 27.14 -5.19 -1.58
N PRO A 45 26.77 -5.76 -0.42
CA PRO A 45 26.67 -4.99 0.82
C PRO A 45 27.99 -4.31 1.23
N GLU A 46 29.12 -4.63 0.58
CA GLU A 46 30.41 -3.94 0.72
C GLU A 46 30.65 -2.82 -0.30
N SER A 47 29.72 -2.58 -1.24
CA SER A 47 29.84 -1.51 -2.24
C SER A 47 29.31 -0.18 -1.66
N ASP A 48 30.20 0.80 -1.52
CA ASP A 48 29.89 2.20 -1.22
C ASP A 48 29.28 2.97 -2.43
N GLU A 49 28.99 2.30 -3.54
CA GLU A 49 28.34 2.94 -4.67
C GLU A 49 26.88 3.29 -4.31
N ASP A 50 26.54 4.58 -4.40
CA ASP A 50 25.15 5.00 -4.38
C ASP A 50 24.47 4.42 -5.63
N PRO A 51 23.39 3.63 -5.52
CA PRO A 51 22.70 3.03 -6.67
C PRO A 51 22.20 4.04 -7.70
N GLY A 52 22.37 5.35 -7.46
CA GLY A 52 22.10 6.38 -8.46
C GLY A 52 20.62 6.49 -8.77
N TYR A 53 19.75 6.18 -7.80
CA TYR A 53 18.35 6.52 -7.94
C TYR A 53 18.23 8.04 -7.90
N ASP A 54 18.05 8.65 -9.07
CA ASP A 54 17.75 10.08 -9.24
C ASP A 54 16.34 10.45 -8.71
N ILE A 55 15.76 9.58 -7.86
CA ILE A 55 14.40 9.62 -7.38
C ILE A 55 14.43 9.73 -5.85
N ASP A 56 13.94 10.85 -5.34
CA ASP A 56 13.75 11.03 -3.90
C ASP A 56 12.47 10.35 -3.43
N PHE A 57 12.60 9.10 -2.98
CA PHE A 57 11.49 8.31 -2.42
C PHE A 57 10.81 8.97 -1.20
N ASN A 58 11.46 9.92 -0.52
CA ASN A 58 10.84 10.63 0.62
C ASN A 58 9.74 11.61 0.17
N THR A 59 9.74 12.01 -1.10
CA THR A 59 8.69 12.85 -1.67
C THR A 59 7.41 12.08 -1.99
N PHE A 60 7.50 10.75 -2.05
CA PHE A 60 6.37 9.92 -2.44
C PHE A 60 5.39 9.82 -1.27
N GLU A 61 4.11 9.96 -1.57
CA GLU A 61 3.07 9.72 -0.57
C GLU A 61 3.12 8.27 -0.08
N LYS A 62 2.88 8.03 1.21
CA LYS A 62 2.99 6.67 1.74
C LYS A 62 1.87 5.79 1.15
N PRO A 63 2.13 4.53 0.79
CA PRO A 63 1.10 3.63 0.25
C PRO A 63 -0.14 3.51 1.15
N ALA A 64 0.05 3.54 2.48
CA ALA A 64 -1.05 3.53 3.43
C ALA A 64 -1.93 4.80 3.36
N SER A 65 -1.35 5.97 3.08
CA SER A 65 -2.09 7.23 2.92
C SER A 65 -2.95 7.20 1.67
N MET A 66 -2.38 6.76 0.55
CA MET A 66 -3.16 6.61 -0.68
C MET A 66 -4.27 5.56 -0.53
N ALA A 67 -4.00 4.44 0.16
CA ALA A 67 -5.03 3.42 0.40
C ALA A 67 -6.17 3.93 1.29
N MET A 68 -5.91 4.83 2.23
CA MET A 68 -6.94 5.47 3.04
C MET A 68 -7.79 6.44 2.23
N GLU A 69 -7.15 7.29 1.42
CA GLU A 69 -7.85 8.21 0.53
C GLU A 69 -8.76 7.46 -0.46
N GLU A 70 -8.24 6.39 -1.08
CA GLU A 70 -9.04 5.55 -1.98
C GLU A 70 -10.19 4.83 -1.25
N TYR A 71 -10.02 4.48 0.02
CA TYR A 71 -11.09 3.90 0.84
C TYR A 71 -12.17 4.94 1.18
N GLU A 72 -11.78 6.15 1.56
CA GLU A 72 -12.69 7.29 1.80
C GLU A 72 -13.53 7.63 0.58
N GLU A 73 -12.91 7.60 -0.60
CA GLU A 73 -13.57 7.90 -1.87
C GLU A 73 -14.35 6.71 -2.45
N ALA A 74 -14.45 5.59 -1.72
CA ALA A 74 -15.10 4.35 -2.16
C ALA A 74 -14.55 3.80 -3.50
N LYS A 75 -13.26 4.02 -3.79
CA LYS A 75 -12.58 3.55 -5.01
C LYS A 75 -12.12 2.08 -4.92
N ILE A 76 -12.18 1.47 -3.73
CA ILE A 76 -11.73 0.10 -3.50
C ILE A 76 -12.92 -0.86 -3.54
N ALA A 77 -13.01 -1.67 -4.60
CA ALA A 77 -13.91 -2.81 -4.64
C ALA A 77 -13.24 -4.02 -3.98
N PHE A 78 -13.92 -4.64 -3.01
CA PHE A 78 -13.46 -5.86 -2.35
C PHE A 78 -14.62 -6.83 -2.12
N LYS A 79 -14.27 -8.10 -1.90
CA LYS A 79 -15.22 -9.16 -1.57
C LYS A 79 -14.60 -10.14 -0.60
N TYR A 80 -15.43 -10.82 0.18
CA TYR A 80 -15.02 -11.98 0.96
C TYR A 80 -14.78 -13.17 0.03
N GLU A 81 -13.82 -14.00 0.39
CA GLU A 81 -13.64 -15.28 -0.28
C GLU A 81 -14.76 -16.20 0.20
N GLU A 82 -15.58 -16.70 -0.73
CA GLU A 82 -16.58 -17.71 -0.41
C GLU A 82 -15.86 -18.99 -0.01
N GLU A 83 -16.11 -19.49 1.20
CA GLU A 83 -15.55 -20.77 1.65
C GLU A 83 -15.90 -21.85 0.63
N LYS A 84 -14.88 -22.37 -0.07
CA LYS A 84 -15.02 -23.62 -0.78
C LYS A 84 -15.16 -24.71 0.28
N ILE A 85 -16.40 -25.00 0.67
CA ILE A 85 -16.73 -26.20 1.44
C ILE A 85 -16.36 -27.37 0.54
N SER A 86 -15.11 -27.85 0.64
CA SER A 86 -14.70 -29.10 0.04
C SER A 86 -15.46 -30.19 0.78
N LYS A 87 -16.58 -30.63 0.21
CA LYS A 87 -17.18 -31.91 0.59
C LYS A 87 -16.15 -32.99 0.23
N ALA A 88 -15.44 -33.46 1.25
CA ALA A 88 -14.74 -34.74 1.22
C ALA A 88 -15.75 -35.86 1.44
#